data_AF-S9VD00-F1
#
_entry.id   AF-S9VD00-F1
#
_cell.length_a   1.000
_cell.length_b   1.000
_cell.length_c   1.000
_cell.angle_alpha   90.00
_cell.angle_beta   90.00
_cell.angle_gamma   90.00
#
_symmetry.space_group_name_H-M   'P 1'
#
loop_
_entity.id
_entity.type
_entity.pdbx_description
1 polymer ?
#
loop_
_entity_poly.entity_id
_entity_poly.type
_entity_poly.pdbx_seq_one_letter_code
_entity_poly.pdbx_strand_id
1 'polypeptide(L)'
;MTAAAPTPRTGIIAGFNKGHVTTRRARQASGKDRLHAPHKKLRAVKAIITDLVGLSPMERRVQEMLRVGKEKRALKFCKKRLGNFVGAKKRRAKIEEGLRKRH
;
A
#
# COMPACT_ATOMS: atom_id res chain seq x y z
N MET A 1 -13.47 -13.55 8.92
CA MET A 1 -12.74 -13.90 7.67
C MET A 1 -12.19 -15.29 7.86
N THR A 2 -12.92 -16.30 7.39
CA THR A 2 -12.47 -17.69 7.38
C THR A 2 -11.26 -17.79 6.47
N ALA A 3 -10.13 -18.27 7.00
CA ALA A 3 -8.94 -18.52 6.19
C ALA A 3 -9.30 -19.54 5.10
N ALA A 4 -8.89 -19.28 3.86
CA ALA A 4 -9.11 -20.19 2.74
C ALA A 4 -8.61 -21.60 3.09
N ALA A 5 -9.39 -22.62 2.74
CA ALA A 5 -9.02 -24.01 2.97
C ALA A 5 -7.68 -24.31 2.28
N PRO A 6 -6.74 -24.98 2.96
CA PRO A 6 -5.44 -25.25 2.39
C PRO A 6 -5.56 -26.23 1.21
N THR A 7 -4.89 -25.94 0.09
CA THR A 7 -4.89 -26.84 -1.07
C THR A 7 -4.22 -28.19 -0.73
N PRO A 8 -4.82 -29.32 -1.11
CA PRO A 8 -4.24 -30.64 -0.86
C PRO A 8 -2.97 -30.83 -1.69
N ARG A 9 -2.04 -31.63 -1.17
CA ARG A 9 -0.78 -31.96 -1.87
C ARG A 9 -0.95 -33.20 -2.76
N THR A 10 -0.21 -33.26 -3.86
CA THR A 10 -0.34 -34.28 -4.92
C THR A 10 0.59 -35.49 -4.76
N GLY A 11 1.46 -35.54 -3.75
CA GLY A 11 2.35 -36.69 -3.50
C GLY A 11 3.55 -36.80 -4.43
N ILE A 12 3.69 -35.90 -5.40
CA ILE A 12 4.80 -35.85 -6.35
C ILE A 12 5.97 -35.00 -5.84
N ILE A 13 7.18 -35.27 -6.35
CA ILE A 13 8.42 -34.57 -5.96
C ILE A 13 8.55 -33.18 -6.63
N ALA A 14 8.01 -33.00 -7.84
CA ALA A 14 8.07 -31.75 -8.59
C ALA A 14 6.70 -31.43 -9.24
N GLY A 15 6.40 -30.14 -9.44
CA GLY A 15 5.12 -29.66 -9.96
C GLY A 15 4.31 -28.84 -8.94
N PHE A 16 3.10 -28.44 -9.33
CA PHE A 16 2.18 -27.71 -8.45
C PHE A 16 1.66 -28.61 -7.31
N ASN A 17 1.43 -28.00 -6.14
CA ASN A 17 0.97 -28.70 -4.93
C ASN A 17 1.83 -29.92 -4.51
N LYS A 18 3.10 -29.96 -4.92
CA LYS A 18 4.05 -31.03 -4.59
C LYS A 18 4.25 -31.25 -3.09
N GLY A 19 4.77 -32.43 -2.77
CA GLY A 19 5.10 -32.87 -1.42
C GLY A 19 4.13 -33.94 -0.89
N HIS A 20 4.44 -34.45 0.29
CA HIS A 20 3.70 -35.55 0.90
C HIS A 20 2.23 -35.18 1.17
N VAL A 21 1.33 -36.12 0.86
CA VAL A 21 -0.12 -35.95 1.05
C VAL A 21 -0.39 -35.94 2.55
N THR A 22 -0.72 -34.77 3.10
CA THR A 22 -1.06 -34.61 4.52
C THR A 22 -2.39 -33.88 4.68
N THR A 23 -3.12 -34.18 5.76
CA THR A 23 -4.34 -33.46 6.15
C THR A 23 -3.98 -32.07 6.67
N ARG A 24 -3.89 -31.08 5.76
CA ARG A 24 -3.54 -29.70 6.09
C ARG A 24 -4.68 -29.03 6.88
N ARG A 25 -4.35 -28.42 8.02
CA ARG A 25 -5.29 -27.64 8.85
C ARG A 25 -5.40 -26.20 8.35
N ALA A 26 -6.59 -25.61 8.45
CA ALA A 26 -6.78 -24.19 8.15
C ALA A 26 -5.99 -23.32 9.14
N ARG A 27 -5.38 -22.24 8.64
CA ARG A 27 -4.66 -21.27 9.48
C ARG A 27 -5.68 -20.55 10.38
N GLN A 28 -5.43 -20.57 11.69
CA GLN A 28 -6.23 -19.81 12.64
C GLN A 28 -5.88 -18.31 12.55
N ALA A 29 -6.90 -17.46 12.70
CA ALA A 29 -6.71 -16.02 12.67
C ALA A 29 -5.86 -15.58 13.88
N SER A 30 -4.86 -14.75 13.61
CA SER A 30 -3.94 -14.22 14.60
C SER A 30 -4.15 -12.72 14.77
N GLY A 31 -3.80 -12.18 15.95
CA GLY A 31 -3.88 -10.72 16.18
C GLY A 31 -3.08 -9.88 15.16
N LYS A 32 -2.01 -10.46 14.58
CA LYS A 32 -1.18 -9.81 13.55
C LYS A 32 -1.94 -9.59 12.24
N ASP A 33 -2.95 -10.39 11.93
CA ASP A 33 -3.75 -10.21 10.70
C ASP A 33 -4.53 -8.89 10.73
N ARG A 34 -4.77 -8.35 11.93
CA ARG A 34 -5.44 -7.05 12.14
C ARG A 34 -4.57 -5.84 11.77
N LEU A 35 -3.26 -6.02 11.57
CA LEU A 35 -2.34 -4.94 11.15
C LEU A 35 -2.63 -4.44 9.72
N HIS A 36 -3.22 -5.30 8.89
CA HIS A 36 -3.57 -4.96 7.51
C HIS A 36 -4.99 -4.38 7.38
N ALA A 37 -5.76 -4.34 8.47
CA ALA A 37 -7.10 -3.79 8.48
C ALA A 37 -7.08 -2.25 8.39
N PRO A 38 -8.07 -1.63 7.72
CA PRO A 38 -8.14 -0.18 7.63
C PRO A 38 -8.47 0.46 9.00
N HIS A 39 -7.54 1.25 9.53
CA HIS A 39 -7.74 1.98 10.78
C HIS A 39 -8.50 3.31 10.56
N LYS A 40 -9.84 3.28 10.70
CA LYS A 40 -10.72 4.45 10.49
C LYS A 40 -10.36 5.63 11.41
N LYS A 41 -10.17 5.39 12.71
CA LYS A 41 -9.79 6.43 13.70
C LYS A 41 -8.45 7.10 13.35
N LEU A 42 -7.41 6.29 13.07
CA LEU A 42 -6.09 6.81 12.68
C LEU A 42 -6.14 7.62 11.38
N ARG A 43 -6.98 7.22 10.42
CA ARG A 43 -7.18 7.96 9.17
C ARG A 43 -7.81 9.34 9.43
N ALA A 44 -8.85 9.40 10.28
CA ALA A 44 -9.51 10.66 10.64
C ALA A 44 -8.53 11.64 11.32
N VAL A 45 -7.77 11.17 12.31
CA VAL A 45 -6.76 11.99 12.99
C VAL A 45 -5.70 12.51 12.01
N LYS A 46 -5.19 11.66 11.11
CA LYS A 46 -4.22 12.07 10.09
C LYS A 46 -4.79 13.08 9.09
N ALA A 47 -6.08 13.02 8.79
CA ALA A 47 -6.73 13.98 7.91
C ALA A 47 -6.74 15.38 8.54
N ILE A 48 -7.16 15.47 9.81
CA ILE A 48 -7.18 16.72 10.58
C ILE A 48 -5.79 17.35 10.66
N ILE A 49 -4.76 16.57 10.99
CA ILE A 49 -3.37 17.07 11.08
C ILE A 49 -2.86 17.56 9.73
N THR A 50 -3.19 16.86 8.63
CA THR A 50 -2.73 17.25 7.29
C THR A 50 -3.37 18.57 6.85
N ASP A 51 -4.61 18.82 7.24
CA ASP A 51 -5.32 20.07 6.97
C ASP A 51 -4.72 21.25 7.76
N LEU A 52 -4.42 21.02 9.05
CA LEU A 52 -3.82 22.02 9.93
C LEU A 52 -2.39 22.44 9.53
N VAL A 53 -1.50 21.46 9.31
CA VAL A 53 -0.06 21.72 9.10
C VAL A 53 0.25 22.01 7.63
N GLY A 54 -0.65 21.61 6.72
CA GLY A 54 -0.47 21.74 5.29
C GLY A 54 0.59 20.78 4.71
N LEU A 55 1.07 21.10 3.50
CA LEU A 55 1.99 20.25 2.74
C LEU A 55 3.45 20.54 3.04
N SER A 56 4.27 19.49 3.10
CA SER A 56 5.73 19.61 3.22
C SER A 56 6.37 20.18 1.93
N PRO A 57 7.58 20.75 1.99
CA PRO A 57 8.26 21.30 0.81
C PRO A 57 8.44 20.29 -0.33
N MET A 58 8.69 19.02 0.00
CA MET A 58 8.76 17.94 -1.00
C MET A 58 7.40 17.75 -1.70
N GLU A 59 6.32 17.73 -0.94
CA GLU A 59 4.96 17.50 -1.44
C GLU A 59 4.45 18.66 -2.28
N ARG A 60 4.79 19.90 -1.91
CA ARG A 60 4.50 21.11 -2.71
C ARG A 60 5.14 21.02 -4.09
N ARG A 61 6.43 20.67 -4.17
CA ARG A 61 7.14 20.49 -5.44
C ARG A 61 6.55 19.36 -6.30
N VAL A 62 6.07 18.28 -5.67
CA VAL A 62 5.40 17.18 -6.36
C VAL A 62 4.06 17.65 -6.93
N GLN A 63 3.29 18.43 -6.17
CA GLN A 63 2.04 19.04 -6.61
C GLN A 63 2.26 19.98 -7.81
N GLU A 64 3.30 20.82 -7.79
CA GLU A 64 3.66 21.68 -8.93
C GLU A 64 3.96 20.86 -10.19
N MET A 65 4.77 19.80 -10.07
CA MET A 65 5.06 18.92 -11.21
C MET A 65 3.81 18.22 -11.76
N LEU A 66 2.87 17.84 -10.88
CA LEU A 66 1.61 17.19 -11.26
C LEU A 66 0.65 18.17 -11.95
N ARG A 67 0.62 19.45 -11.55
CA ARG A 67 -0.17 20.49 -12.25
C ARG A 67 0.27 20.69 -13.69
N VAL A 68 1.58 20.58 -13.96
CA VAL A 68 2.17 20.72 -15.30
C VAL A 68 2.10 19.38 -16.09
N GLY A 69 1.46 18.34 -15.56
CA GLY A 69 1.34 17.03 -16.23
C GLY A 69 2.63 16.20 -16.28
N LYS A 70 3.69 16.57 -15.54
CA LYS A 70 5.00 15.89 -15.57
C LYS A 70 5.06 14.71 -14.60
N GLU A 71 4.18 13.73 -14.76
CA GLU A 71 4.03 12.61 -13.82
C GLU A 71 5.28 11.74 -13.65
N LYS A 72 5.96 11.39 -14.76
CA LYS A 72 7.16 10.54 -14.73
C LYS A 72 8.32 11.25 -14.01
N ARG A 73 8.41 12.57 -14.15
CA ARG A 73 9.39 13.41 -13.45
C ARG A 73 9.08 13.50 -11.96
N ALA A 74 7.81 13.68 -11.59
CA ALA A 74 7.35 13.65 -10.20
C ALA A 74 7.69 12.30 -9.52
N LEU A 75 7.47 11.18 -10.23
CA LEU A 75 7.80 9.85 -9.70
C LEU A 75 9.31 9.65 -9.49
N LYS A 76 10.14 10.10 -10.45
CA LYS A 76 11.61 10.06 -10.30
C LYS A 76 12.10 10.94 -9.14
N PHE A 77 11.49 12.11 -8.95
CA PHE A 77 11.81 12.99 -7.82
C PHE A 77 11.45 12.33 -6.47
N CYS A 78 10.25 11.75 -6.36
CA CYS A 78 9.84 11.01 -5.17
C CYS A 78 10.77 9.82 -4.88
N LYS A 79 11.12 9.02 -5.91
CA LYS A 79 12.05 7.88 -5.75
C LYS A 79 13.43 8.34 -5.28
N LYS A 80 13.98 9.44 -5.85
CA LYS A 80 15.28 9.98 -5.45
C LYS A 80 15.31 10.41 -3.98
N ARG A 81 14.19 10.86 -3.42
CA ARG A 81 14.10 11.32 -2.03
C ARG A 81 13.71 10.22 -1.03
N LEU A 82 12.81 9.30 -1.42
CA LEU A 82 12.28 8.24 -0.55
C LEU A 82 13.03 6.90 -0.68
N GLY A 83 13.82 6.71 -1.73
CA GLY A 83 14.58 5.49 -2.04
C GLY A 83 13.75 4.38 -2.70
N ASN A 84 12.52 4.13 -2.22
CA ASN A 84 11.70 3.02 -2.71
C ASN A 84 10.71 3.44 -3.83
N PHE A 85 10.39 2.49 -4.71
CA PHE A 85 9.44 2.75 -5.81
C PHE A 85 7.97 2.69 -5.38
N VAL A 86 7.63 1.74 -4.50
CA VAL A 86 6.26 1.59 -3.99
C VAL A 86 5.84 2.78 -3.14
N GLY A 87 6.73 3.30 -2.28
CA GLY A 87 6.45 4.50 -1.50
C GLY A 87 6.41 5.76 -2.36
N ALA A 88 7.24 5.84 -3.42
CA ALA A 88 7.14 6.92 -4.40
C ALA A 88 5.77 6.95 -5.11
N LYS A 89 5.26 5.78 -5.54
CA LYS A 89 3.90 5.66 -6.11
C LYS A 89 2.83 6.08 -5.10
N LYS A 90 2.92 5.61 -3.85
CA LYS A 90 1.98 5.98 -2.78
C LYS A 90 1.99 7.48 -2.50
N ARG A 91 3.17 8.11 -2.43
CA ARG A 91 3.29 9.57 -2.21
C ARG A 91 2.69 10.35 -3.37
N ARG A 92 2.98 9.97 -4.61
CA ARG A 92 2.39 10.59 -5.81
C ARG A 92 0.86 10.50 -5.78
N ALA A 93 0.31 9.31 -5.53
CA ALA A 93 -1.14 9.08 -5.48
C ALA A 93 -1.82 9.91 -4.37
N LYS A 94 -1.19 10.05 -3.20
CA LYS A 94 -1.72 10.89 -2.11
C LYS A 94 -1.82 12.37 -2.52
N ILE A 95 -0.81 12.88 -3.22
CA ILE A 95 -0.82 14.28 -3.69
C ILE A 95 -1.85 14.45 -4.80
N GLU A 96 -1.93 13.51 -5.74
CA GLU A 96 -2.94 13.52 -6.80
C GLU A 96 -4.37 13.52 -6.24
N GLU A 97 -4.66 12.69 -5.23
CA GLU A 97 -5.95 12.70 -4.51
C GLU A 97 -6.23 14.07 -3.88
N GLY A 98 -5.21 14.72 -3.31
CA GLY A 98 -5.33 16.07 -2.76
C GLY A 98 -5.58 17.15 -3.80
N LEU A 99 -5.11 17.01 -5.04
CA LEU A 99 -5.50 17.91 -6.15
C LEU A 99 -6.95 17.67 -6.56
N ARG A 100 -7.39 16.41 -6.64
CA ARG A 100 -8.76 16.05 -7.05
C ARG A 100 -9.82 16.54 -6.07
N LYS A 101 -9.53 16.57 -4.76
CA LYS A 101 -10.48 17.05 -3.73
C LYS A 101 -10.67 18.56 -3.66
N ARG A 102 -9.81 19.33 -4.33
CA ARG A 102 -9.84 20.81 -4.29
C ARG A 102 -10.54 21.44 -5.50
N HIS A 103 -10.81 20.64 -6.52
CA HIS A 103 -11.79 20.95 -7.56
C HIS A 103 -13.13 20.38 -7.13
#